data_AF-A0A524CNB6-F1
#
_entry.id   AF-A0A524CNB6-F1
#
_cell.length_a   1.000
_cell.length_b   1.000
_cell.length_c   1.000
_cell.angle_alpha   90.00
_cell.angle_beta   90.00
_cell.angle_gamma   90.00
#
_symmetry.space_group_name_H-M   'P 1'
#
loop_
_entity.id
_entity.type
_entity.pdbx_description
1 polymer ?
#
loop_
_entity_poly.entity_id
_entity_poly.type
_entity_poly.pdbx_seq_one_letter_code
_entity_poly.pdbx_strand_id
1 'polypeptide(L)'
;GYGSMLGFPFFQMQPNSSKMMKKISEGVQYFMNWFMTMSQYESKLKKLGYPLQFQNISQAPYDIVSEFLRGMRGIMLDMYRKPEELKKTLDLLTQPSIDAAVNLSKMFPQYKVVFMPLHRGAEGFMNDKQFQEFYWPTLTRVMDGLIKNNLIPMPFFEGKYTARFHHLAEYAKKNKGKLIYWFDQSDIIKGKEEFGDWACIRGNIPGSLLVTGNPQQVEDYVKKCIDGCAEGGGYIVDGGVSGIPDEAKPENVKAMTDAVFKYGFYRK
;
A
#
# COMPACT_ATOMS: atom_id res chain seq x y z
N GLY A 1 30.90 -5.50 24.74
CA GLY A 1 32.08 -5.67 25.61
C GLY A 1 31.70 -5.38 27.05
N TYR A 2 32.42 -5.90 28.04
CA TYR A 2 32.06 -5.77 29.47
C TYR A 2 31.74 -4.32 29.94
N GLY A 3 32.34 -3.30 29.33
CA GLY A 3 32.04 -1.88 29.62
C GLY A 3 30.61 -1.45 29.30
N SER A 4 29.97 -2.00 28.25
CA SER A 4 28.56 -1.71 27.95
C SER A 4 27.61 -2.40 28.94
N MET A 5 28.03 -3.54 29.50
CA MET A 5 27.23 -4.30 30.47
C MET A 5 27.24 -3.64 31.86
N LEU A 6 28.37 -3.09 32.28
CA LEU A 6 28.49 -2.34 33.55
C LEU A 6 27.95 -0.90 33.44
N GLY A 7 28.02 -0.27 32.26
CA GLY A 7 27.52 1.09 32.05
C GLY A 7 26.00 1.19 31.90
N PHE A 8 25.33 0.12 31.47
CA PHE A 8 23.88 0.13 31.24
C PHE A 8 23.04 0.42 32.49
N PRO A 9 23.34 -0.16 33.68
CA PRO A 9 22.68 0.22 34.93
C PRO A 9 22.84 1.72 35.25
N PHE A 10 24.04 2.29 35.12
CA PHE A 10 24.27 3.72 35.35
C PHE A 10 23.54 4.59 34.32
N PHE A 11 23.47 4.16 33.06
CA PHE A 11 22.66 4.80 32.04
C PHE A 11 21.18 4.79 32.41
N GLN A 12 20.64 3.66 32.88
CA GLN A 12 19.24 3.55 33.31
C GLN A 12 18.92 4.38 34.56
N MET A 13 19.89 4.59 35.46
CA MET A 13 19.71 5.42 36.65
C MET A 13 19.64 6.93 36.33
N GLN A 14 20.10 7.37 35.16
CA GLN A 14 19.94 8.76 34.73
C GLN A 14 18.44 9.09 34.59
N PRO A 15 17.94 10.19 35.17
CA PRO A 15 16.50 10.49 35.19
C PRO A 15 15.84 10.48 33.81
N ASN A 16 16.49 11.07 32.80
CA ASN A 16 15.98 11.13 31.44
C ASN A 16 15.93 9.75 30.78
N SER A 17 16.98 8.95 30.92
CA SER A 17 17.04 7.58 30.40
C SER A 17 16.04 6.65 31.09
N SER A 18 15.88 6.77 32.42
CA SER A 18 14.87 6.03 33.18
C SER A 18 13.46 6.35 32.68
N LYS A 19 13.15 7.63 32.50
CA LYS A 19 11.86 8.10 31.97
C LYS A 19 11.63 7.60 30.55
N MET A 20 12.64 7.67 29.68
CA MET A 20 12.59 7.16 28.30
C MET A 20 12.30 5.66 28.28
N MET A 21 13.05 4.85 29.03
CA MET A 21 12.86 3.39 29.08
C MET A 21 11.48 3.00 29.63
N LYS A 22 10.96 3.72 30.64
CA LYS A 22 9.58 3.53 31.12
C LYS A 22 8.56 3.81 30.02
N LYS A 23 8.71 4.90 29.27
CA LYS A 23 7.82 5.24 28.16
C LYS A 23 7.90 4.25 27.00
N ILE A 24 9.09 3.76 26.67
CA ILE A 24 9.26 2.66 25.70
C ILE A 24 8.54 1.40 26.20
N SER A 25 8.68 1.05 27.47
CA SER A 25 8.00 -0.12 28.05
C SER A 25 6.46 0.01 28.02
N GLU A 26 5.93 1.17 28.39
CA GLU A 26 4.49 1.48 28.24
C GLU A 26 4.05 1.33 26.78
N GLY A 27 4.81 1.91 25.84
CA GLY A 27 4.54 1.78 24.41
C GLY A 27 4.56 0.34 23.90
N VAL A 28 5.51 -0.48 24.36
CA VAL A 28 5.56 -1.91 24.05
C VAL A 28 4.33 -2.63 24.57
N GLN A 29 3.85 -2.31 25.77
CA GLN A 29 2.62 -2.91 26.30
C GLN A 29 1.40 -2.57 25.45
N TYR A 30 1.24 -1.30 25.04
CA TYR A 30 0.18 -0.89 24.12
C TYR A 30 0.27 -1.62 22.77
N PHE A 31 1.47 -1.69 22.19
CA PHE A 31 1.71 -2.38 20.93
C PHE A 31 1.36 -3.88 21.03
N MET A 32 1.79 -4.55 22.10
CA MET A 32 1.49 -5.97 22.31
C MET A 32 0.00 -6.22 22.50
N ASN A 33 -0.70 -5.35 23.25
CA ASN A 33 -2.16 -5.44 23.39
C ASN A 33 -2.86 -5.28 22.04
N TRP A 34 -2.51 -4.25 21.27
CA TRP A 34 -3.04 -4.02 19.92
C TRP A 34 -2.76 -5.23 19.00
N PHE A 35 -1.52 -5.72 18.97
CA PHE A 35 -1.11 -6.86 18.15
C PHE A 35 -1.92 -8.13 18.48
N MET A 36 -2.11 -8.42 19.77
CA MET A 36 -2.90 -9.56 20.22
C MET A 36 -4.38 -9.42 19.85
N THR A 37 -4.96 -8.22 19.99
CA THR A 37 -6.34 -7.93 19.56
C THR A 37 -6.51 -8.14 18.06
N MET A 38 -5.58 -7.61 17.24
CA MET A 38 -5.61 -7.79 15.79
C MET A 38 -5.49 -9.27 15.39
N SER A 39 -4.58 -10.01 16.02
CA SER A 39 -4.41 -11.45 15.78
C SER A 39 -5.68 -12.26 16.10
N GLN A 40 -6.36 -11.95 17.21
CA GLN A 40 -7.64 -12.58 17.56
C GLN A 40 -8.75 -12.24 16.56
N TYR A 41 -8.81 -10.99 16.13
CA TYR A 41 -9.78 -10.52 15.14
C TYR A 41 -9.58 -11.21 13.78
N GLU A 42 -8.35 -11.25 13.28
CA GLU A 42 -8.00 -11.95 12.04
C GLU A 42 -8.32 -13.45 12.12
N SER A 43 -8.01 -14.10 13.24
CA SER A 43 -8.37 -15.50 13.49
C SER A 43 -9.89 -15.73 13.41
N LYS A 44 -10.68 -14.81 13.99
CA LYS A 44 -12.14 -14.85 13.91
C LYS A 44 -12.64 -14.68 12.47
N LEU A 45 -12.14 -13.68 11.74
CA LEU A 45 -12.52 -13.44 10.34
C LEU A 45 -12.18 -14.64 9.45
N LYS A 46 -11.00 -15.21 9.63
CA LYS A 46 -10.58 -16.42 8.90
C LYS A 46 -11.50 -17.61 9.18
N LYS A 47 -11.90 -17.84 10.44
CA LYS A 47 -12.84 -18.91 10.81
C LYS A 47 -14.23 -18.72 10.19
N LEU A 48 -14.62 -17.48 9.94
CA LEU A 48 -15.88 -17.14 9.25
C LEU A 48 -15.76 -17.24 7.71
N GLY A 49 -14.59 -17.58 7.18
CA GLY A 49 -14.35 -17.74 5.74
C GLY A 49 -13.98 -16.45 5.01
N TYR A 50 -13.74 -15.34 5.72
CA TYR A 50 -13.28 -14.10 5.08
C TYR A 50 -11.82 -14.22 4.64
N PRO A 51 -11.47 -13.70 3.46
CA PRO A 51 -10.08 -13.62 3.03
C PRO A 51 -9.31 -12.66 3.94
N LEU A 52 -8.08 -13.04 4.28
CA LEU A 52 -7.16 -12.16 4.97
C LEU A 52 -6.51 -11.21 3.97
N GLN A 53 -6.35 -9.96 4.36
CA GLN A 53 -5.96 -8.88 3.45
C GLN A 53 -4.46 -8.93 3.12
N PHE A 54 -3.62 -8.22 3.88
CA PHE A 54 -2.17 -8.27 3.75
C PHE A 54 -1.50 -8.02 5.10
N GLN A 55 -0.34 -8.63 5.29
CA GLN A 55 0.63 -8.29 6.36
C GLN A 55 2.04 -8.10 5.80
N ASN A 56 2.26 -8.51 4.54
CA ASN A 56 3.52 -8.31 3.86
C ASN A 56 3.56 -6.93 3.20
N ILE A 57 4.71 -6.28 3.26
CA ILE A 57 4.95 -4.97 2.67
C ILE A 57 6.21 -5.00 1.80
N SER A 58 6.20 -4.25 0.71
CA SER A 58 7.38 -3.88 -0.07
C SER A 58 7.17 -2.46 -0.61
N GLN A 59 8.17 -1.85 -1.24
CA GLN A 59 8.05 -0.49 -1.79
C GLN A 59 8.83 -0.39 -3.09
N ALA A 60 8.54 0.64 -3.90
CA ALA A 60 9.41 1.01 -5.00
C ALA A 60 10.79 1.42 -4.44
N PRO A 61 11.91 0.98 -5.03
CA PRO A 61 13.24 1.42 -4.61
C PRO A 61 13.41 2.95 -4.58
N TYR A 62 12.73 3.67 -5.46
CA TYR A 62 12.73 5.14 -5.45
C TYR A 62 12.09 5.73 -4.19
N ASP A 63 10.97 5.16 -3.74
CA ASP A 63 10.30 5.60 -2.51
C ASP A 63 11.16 5.30 -1.27
N ILE A 64 11.83 4.14 -1.23
CA ILE A 64 12.78 3.81 -0.15
C ILE A 64 13.88 4.88 -0.03
N VAL A 65 14.49 5.27 -1.15
CA VAL A 65 15.52 6.32 -1.15
C VAL A 65 14.91 7.67 -0.78
N SER A 66 13.70 7.98 -1.26
CA SER A 66 13.01 9.25 -0.98
C SER A 66 12.63 9.39 0.49
N GLU A 67 12.27 8.31 1.18
CA GLU A 67 11.68 8.35 2.52
C GLU A 67 12.73 8.15 3.61
N PHE A 68 13.62 7.18 3.43
CA PHE A 68 14.50 6.72 4.52
C PHE A 68 15.95 7.18 4.37
N LEU A 69 16.38 7.58 3.17
CA LEU A 69 17.79 7.87 2.90
C LEU A 69 18.03 9.34 2.54
N ARG A 70 17.51 9.77 1.40
CA ARG A 70 17.88 11.03 0.77
C ARG A 70 16.88 12.16 1.01
N GLY A 71 15.67 11.81 1.43
CA GLY A 71 14.55 12.75 1.52
C GLY A 71 14.01 13.12 0.13
N MET A 72 12.75 13.55 0.10
CA MET A 72 12.05 13.94 -1.14
C MET A 72 12.83 14.99 -1.96
N ARG A 73 13.31 16.07 -1.31
CA ARG A 73 14.08 17.11 -2.00
C ARG A 73 15.37 16.57 -2.61
N GLY A 74 16.08 15.73 -1.86
CA GLY A 74 17.40 15.27 -2.30
C GLY A 74 17.29 14.36 -3.51
N ILE A 75 16.41 13.35 -3.45
CA ILE A 75 16.27 12.40 -4.57
C ILE A 75 15.78 13.08 -5.86
N MET A 76 14.88 14.06 -5.75
CA MET A 76 14.40 14.81 -6.92
C MET A 76 15.49 15.64 -7.58
N LEU A 77 16.41 16.21 -6.78
CA LEU A 77 17.58 16.91 -7.32
C LEU A 77 18.60 15.93 -7.91
N ASP A 78 18.72 14.74 -7.33
CA ASP A 78 19.67 13.72 -7.77
C ASP A 78 19.29 13.15 -9.16
N MET A 79 18.01 13.18 -9.57
CA MET A 79 17.62 12.90 -10.97
C MET A 79 18.34 13.80 -12.00
N TYR A 80 18.77 15.01 -11.61
CA TYR A 80 19.48 15.94 -12.48
C TYR A 80 20.98 16.01 -12.19
N ARG A 81 21.35 15.97 -10.91
CA ARG A 81 22.74 16.17 -10.46
C ARG A 81 23.57 14.90 -10.49
N LYS A 82 22.92 13.76 -10.24
CA LYS A 82 23.52 12.45 -9.98
C LYS A 82 22.67 11.29 -10.54
N PRO A 83 22.23 11.36 -11.81
CA PRO A 83 21.27 10.40 -12.36
C PRO A 83 21.81 8.97 -12.39
N GLU A 84 23.08 8.79 -12.74
CA GLU A 84 23.69 7.47 -12.84
C GLU A 84 23.96 6.85 -11.46
N GLU A 85 24.42 7.65 -10.49
CA GLU A 85 24.54 7.19 -9.11
C GLU A 85 23.17 6.84 -8.52
N LEU A 86 22.14 7.64 -8.79
CA LEU A 86 20.77 7.35 -8.37
C LEU A 86 20.28 6.03 -8.97
N LYS A 87 20.38 5.83 -10.29
CA LYS A 87 20.00 4.57 -10.96
C LYS A 87 20.71 3.37 -10.34
N LYS A 88 22.02 3.49 -10.07
CA LYS A 88 22.80 2.44 -9.41
C LYS A 88 22.29 2.14 -8.01
N THR A 89 21.96 3.16 -7.21
CA THR A 89 21.36 2.96 -5.88
C THR A 89 20.02 2.26 -5.97
N LEU A 90 19.16 2.64 -6.90
CA LEU A 90 17.84 2.01 -7.10
C LEU A 90 17.97 0.54 -7.52
N ASP A 91 18.95 0.23 -8.37
CA ASP A 91 19.26 -1.12 -8.78
C ASP A 91 19.73 -1.99 -7.60
N LEU A 92 20.67 -1.46 -6.80
CA LEU A 92 21.19 -2.14 -5.61
C LEU A 92 20.10 -2.46 -4.57
N LEU A 93 19.06 -1.62 -4.48
CA LEU A 93 17.94 -1.81 -3.55
C LEU A 93 16.88 -2.79 -4.07
N THR A 94 16.86 -3.10 -5.37
CA THR A 94 15.79 -3.91 -5.98
C THR A 94 15.76 -5.33 -5.40
N GLN A 95 16.88 -6.05 -5.39
CA GLN A 95 16.92 -7.43 -4.87
C GLN A 95 16.67 -7.50 -3.36
N PRO A 96 17.29 -6.64 -2.51
CA PRO A 96 16.96 -6.58 -1.09
C PRO A 96 15.47 -6.34 -0.80
N SER A 97 14.79 -5.50 -1.58
CA SER A 97 13.34 -5.27 -1.43
C SER A 97 12.50 -6.52 -1.71
N ILE A 98 12.92 -7.35 -2.68
CA ILE A 98 12.28 -8.63 -2.98
C ILE A 98 12.55 -9.62 -1.83
N ASP A 99 13.81 -9.77 -1.42
CA ASP A 99 14.22 -10.74 -0.40
C ASP A 99 13.55 -10.45 0.94
N ALA A 100 13.46 -9.17 1.33
CA ALA A 100 12.78 -8.74 2.55
C ALA A 100 11.31 -9.16 2.55
N ALA A 101 10.58 -8.88 1.46
CA ALA A 101 9.17 -9.24 1.34
C ALA A 101 8.95 -10.75 1.29
N VAL A 102 9.82 -11.49 0.59
CA VAL A 102 9.77 -12.96 0.52
C VAL A 102 10.05 -13.57 1.90
N ASN A 103 11.03 -13.07 2.64
CA ASN A 103 11.34 -13.58 3.97
C ASN A 103 10.20 -13.30 4.96
N LEU A 104 9.59 -12.11 4.90
CA LEU A 104 8.40 -11.80 5.70
C LEU A 104 7.23 -12.74 5.36
N SER A 105 7.02 -13.03 4.07
CA SER A 105 5.95 -13.94 3.64
C SER A 105 6.12 -15.38 4.13
N LYS A 106 7.37 -15.82 4.40
CA LYS A 106 7.64 -17.14 5.00
C LYS A 106 7.23 -17.19 6.47
N MET A 107 7.33 -16.06 7.19
CA MET A 107 6.87 -15.97 8.58
C MET A 107 5.34 -15.98 8.67
N PHE A 108 4.67 -15.45 7.65
CA PHE A 108 3.21 -15.37 7.60
C PHE A 108 2.66 -15.96 6.28
N PRO A 109 2.78 -17.28 6.06
CA PRO A 109 2.50 -17.92 4.77
C PRO A 109 1.04 -17.80 4.30
N GLN A 110 0.13 -17.45 5.22
CA GLN A 110 -1.28 -17.22 4.93
C GLN A 110 -1.58 -15.88 4.22
N TYR A 111 -0.70 -14.89 4.29
CA TYR A 111 -0.87 -13.64 3.54
C TYR A 111 -0.05 -13.72 2.26
N LYS A 112 -0.73 -13.75 1.11
CA LYS A 112 -0.08 -13.75 -0.21
C LYS A 112 0.00 -12.37 -0.83
N VAL A 113 -0.89 -11.46 -0.43
CA VAL A 113 -0.89 -10.08 -0.90
C VAL A 113 0.24 -9.31 -0.23
N VAL A 114 1.00 -8.57 -1.04
CA VAL A 114 2.08 -7.68 -0.61
C VAL A 114 1.64 -6.26 -0.90
N PHE A 115 1.33 -5.51 0.15
CA PHE A 115 1.01 -4.09 0.03
C PHE A 115 2.25 -3.30 -0.38
N MET A 116 2.10 -2.40 -1.35
CA MET A 116 3.19 -1.54 -1.78
C MET A 116 2.72 -0.08 -1.85
N PRO A 117 2.97 0.74 -0.81
CA PRO A 117 2.64 2.16 -0.85
C PRO A 117 3.57 2.87 -1.85
N LEU A 118 2.98 3.54 -2.85
CA LEU A 118 3.69 4.17 -3.96
C LEU A 118 3.45 5.68 -4.00
N HIS A 119 4.43 6.46 -3.57
CA HIS A 119 4.24 7.88 -3.33
C HIS A 119 4.79 8.78 -4.43
N ARG A 120 6.04 8.56 -4.88
CA ARG A 120 6.74 9.52 -5.75
C ARG A 120 6.49 9.33 -7.23
N GLY A 121 5.93 8.19 -7.65
CA GLY A 121 5.55 7.96 -9.04
C GLY A 121 4.35 8.79 -9.51
N ALA A 122 3.62 9.39 -8.56
CA ALA A 122 2.37 10.11 -8.80
C ALA A 122 2.58 11.36 -9.67
N GLU A 123 1.50 11.80 -10.30
CA GLU A 123 1.41 13.08 -10.97
C GLU A 123 1.85 14.21 -10.02
N GLY A 124 2.60 15.19 -10.56
CA GLY A 124 3.11 16.33 -9.80
C GLY A 124 4.53 16.14 -9.24
N PHE A 125 5.01 14.91 -9.05
CA PHE A 125 6.38 14.67 -8.55
C PHE A 125 7.42 14.49 -9.65
N MET A 126 7.05 13.86 -10.76
CA MET A 126 7.93 13.64 -11.90
C MET A 126 7.14 13.58 -13.20
N ASN A 127 7.77 13.90 -14.34
CA ASN A 127 7.14 13.72 -15.64
C ASN A 127 7.22 12.24 -16.11
N ASP A 128 6.63 11.92 -17.27
CA ASP A 128 6.62 10.53 -17.77
C ASP A 128 7.97 9.95 -18.15
N LYS A 129 8.85 10.78 -18.72
CA LYS A 129 10.23 10.33 -19.02
C LYS A 129 10.98 9.98 -17.74
N GLN A 130 10.85 10.80 -16.71
CA GLN A 130 11.45 10.55 -15.41
C GLN A 130 10.86 9.32 -14.71
N PHE A 131 9.55 9.12 -14.82
CA PHE A 131 8.91 7.92 -14.29
C PHE A 131 9.45 6.65 -14.96
N GLN A 132 9.53 6.65 -16.30
CA GLN A 132 10.12 5.56 -17.08
C GLN A 132 11.60 5.32 -16.77
N GLU A 133 12.35 6.37 -16.46
CA GLU A 133 13.79 6.28 -16.25
C GLU A 133 14.17 5.88 -14.82
N PHE A 134 13.52 6.47 -13.81
CA PHE A 134 13.94 6.36 -12.41
C PHE A 134 13.00 5.54 -11.54
N TYR A 135 11.72 5.41 -11.89
CA TYR A 135 10.74 4.83 -10.97
C TYR A 135 10.26 3.46 -11.44
N TRP A 136 9.75 3.39 -12.68
CA TRP A 136 9.08 2.23 -13.22
C TRP A 136 9.94 0.97 -13.33
N PRO A 137 11.19 1.01 -13.85
CA PRO A 137 11.96 -0.20 -14.13
C PRO A 137 12.31 -1.01 -12.89
N THR A 138 12.58 -0.33 -11.77
CA THR A 138 12.93 -0.99 -10.51
C THR A 138 11.68 -1.45 -9.78
N LEU A 139 10.58 -0.68 -9.81
CA LEU A 139 9.29 -1.10 -9.29
C LEU A 139 8.77 -2.38 -9.99
N THR A 140 8.79 -2.45 -11.33
CA THR A 140 8.31 -3.65 -12.04
C THR A 140 9.17 -4.87 -11.72
N ARG A 141 10.50 -4.70 -11.58
CA ARG A 141 11.38 -5.81 -11.16
C ARG A 141 11.08 -6.31 -9.76
N VAL A 142 10.75 -5.42 -8.82
CA VAL A 142 10.27 -5.84 -7.49
C VAL A 142 8.99 -6.64 -7.64
N MET A 143 7.98 -6.12 -8.35
CA MET A 143 6.71 -6.83 -8.57
C MET A 143 6.89 -8.19 -9.26
N ASP A 144 7.75 -8.29 -10.28
CA ASP A 144 8.08 -9.54 -10.96
C ASP A 144 8.74 -10.55 -10.01
N GLY A 145 9.64 -10.07 -9.14
CA GLY A 145 10.27 -10.88 -8.10
C GLY A 145 9.27 -11.45 -7.10
N LEU A 146 8.29 -10.64 -6.68
CA LEU A 146 7.19 -11.07 -5.82
C LEU A 146 6.30 -12.11 -6.52
N ILE A 147 5.90 -11.85 -7.77
CA ILE A 147 5.09 -12.78 -8.58
C ILE A 147 5.80 -14.12 -8.74
N LYS A 148 7.10 -14.12 -9.04
CA LYS A 148 7.93 -15.33 -9.18
C LYS A 148 7.95 -16.18 -7.89
N ASN A 149 7.76 -15.56 -6.74
CA ASN A 149 7.70 -16.21 -5.43
C ASN A 149 6.26 -16.53 -4.97
N ASN A 150 5.28 -16.56 -5.91
CA ASN A 150 3.86 -16.84 -5.62
C ASN A 150 3.24 -15.84 -4.62
N LEU A 151 3.69 -14.59 -4.68
CA LEU A 151 3.08 -13.46 -3.97
C LEU A 151 2.30 -12.59 -4.97
N ILE A 152 1.31 -11.86 -4.45
CA ILE A 152 0.43 -10.98 -5.23
C ILE A 152 0.81 -9.53 -4.90
N PRO A 153 1.54 -8.82 -5.78
CA PRO A 153 1.80 -7.40 -5.59
C PRO A 153 0.49 -6.62 -5.60
N MET A 154 0.37 -5.73 -4.63
CA MET A 154 -0.71 -4.77 -4.55
C MET A 154 -0.15 -3.35 -4.41
N PRO A 155 0.31 -2.75 -5.51
CA PRO A 155 0.68 -1.34 -5.52
C PRO A 155 -0.53 -0.47 -5.18
N PHE A 156 -0.34 0.36 -4.17
CA PHE A 156 -1.25 1.43 -3.81
C PHE A 156 -0.71 2.73 -4.36
N PHE A 157 -1.34 3.17 -5.44
CA PHE A 157 -1.01 4.36 -6.19
C PHE A 157 -1.56 5.59 -5.46
N GLU A 158 -0.77 6.13 -4.54
CA GLU A 158 -1.12 7.23 -3.65
C GLU A 158 -1.10 8.58 -4.38
N GLY A 159 -2.22 9.30 -4.33
CA GLY A 159 -2.49 10.42 -5.23
C GLY A 159 -2.97 9.96 -6.61
N LYS A 160 -2.59 10.72 -7.64
CA LYS A 160 -3.12 10.57 -9.00
C LYS A 160 -2.08 9.97 -9.93
N TYR A 161 -2.45 8.90 -10.63
CA TYR A 161 -1.60 8.12 -11.54
C TYR A 161 -2.26 7.91 -12.92
N THR A 162 -3.37 8.59 -13.23
CA THR A 162 -4.07 8.43 -14.51
C THR A 162 -3.15 8.64 -15.72
N ALA A 163 -2.21 9.58 -15.65
CA ALA A 163 -1.21 9.79 -16.71
C ALA A 163 -0.26 8.58 -16.92
N ARG A 164 -0.15 7.68 -15.94
CA ARG A 164 0.69 6.48 -15.97
C ARG A 164 -0.03 5.23 -16.46
N PHE A 165 -1.34 5.29 -16.73
CA PHE A 165 -2.13 4.08 -16.99
C PHE A 165 -1.62 3.26 -18.17
N HIS A 166 -1.04 3.88 -19.20
CA HIS A 166 -0.39 3.16 -20.29
C HIS A 166 0.73 2.21 -19.81
N HIS A 167 1.57 2.62 -18.84
CA HIS A 167 2.56 1.73 -18.22
C HIS A 167 1.90 0.59 -17.47
N LEU A 168 0.88 0.91 -16.67
CA LEU A 168 0.14 -0.06 -15.85
C LEU A 168 -0.57 -1.10 -16.71
N ALA A 169 -1.15 -0.68 -17.84
CA ALA A 169 -1.86 -1.52 -18.79
C ALA A 169 -0.92 -2.51 -19.47
N GLU A 170 0.22 -2.04 -19.99
CA GLU A 170 1.24 -2.92 -20.58
C GLU A 170 1.74 -3.96 -19.58
N TYR A 171 1.97 -3.56 -18.33
CA TYR A 171 2.44 -4.46 -17.29
C TYR A 171 1.36 -5.46 -16.84
N ALA A 172 0.12 -5.00 -16.67
CA ALA A 172 -1.01 -5.85 -16.33
C ALA A 172 -1.23 -6.93 -17.39
N LYS A 173 -1.17 -6.57 -18.68
CA LYS A 173 -1.29 -7.52 -19.80
C LYS A 173 -0.26 -8.64 -19.74
N LYS A 174 0.99 -8.33 -19.36
CA LYS A 174 2.07 -9.32 -19.19
C LYS A 174 1.88 -10.21 -17.96
N ASN A 175 1.21 -9.69 -16.93
CA ASN A 175 1.02 -10.33 -15.62
C ASN A 175 -0.46 -10.60 -15.30
N LYS A 176 -1.23 -11.03 -16.30
CA LYS A 176 -2.68 -11.23 -16.20
C LYS A 176 -3.05 -12.10 -14.98
N GLY A 177 -3.93 -11.57 -14.13
CA GLY A 177 -4.48 -12.26 -12.96
C GLY A 177 -3.52 -12.36 -11.76
N LYS A 178 -2.40 -11.62 -11.76
CA LYS A 178 -1.36 -11.72 -10.72
C LYS A 178 -1.18 -10.45 -9.90
N LEU A 179 -2.04 -9.44 -10.10
CA LEU A 179 -1.87 -8.09 -9.56
C LEU A 179 -3.20 -7.54 -9.03
N ILE A 180 -3.08 -6.67 -8.01
CA ILE A 180 -4.18 -5.83 -7.51
C ILE A 180 -3.70 -4.37 -7.56
N TYR A 181 -4.29 -3.53 -8.41
CA TYR A 181 -4.00 -2.10 -8.41
C TYR A 181 -4.96 -1.37 -7.50
N TRP A 182 -4.43 -0.78 -6.42
CA TRP A 182 -5.21 0.02 -5.49
C TRP A 182 -4.99 1.50 -5.80
N PHE A 183 -6.06 2.26 -6.00
CA PHE A 183 -6.00 3.67 -6.36
C PHE A 183 -6.56 4.58 -5.28
N ASP A 184 -5.88 5.73 -5.08
CA ASP A 184 -6.35 6.86 -4.27
C ASP A 184 -7.20 7.84 -5.08
N GLN A 185 -6.57 8.72 -5.88
CA GLN A 185 -7.28 9.78 -6.63
C GLN A 185 -7.37 9.51 -8.13
N SER A 186 -6.82 8.39 -8.58
CA SER A 186 -6.83 8.02 -10.00
C SER A 186 -8.23 7.64 -10.46
N ASP A 187 -8.55 7.95 -11.71
CA ASP A 187 -9.84 7.59 -12.33
C ASP A 187 -9.98 6.05 -12.44
N ILE A 188 -10.70 5.46 -11.50
CA ILE A 188 -10.82 4.00 -11.39
C ILE A 188 -11.68 3.39 -12.51
N ILE A 189 -12.64 4.14 -13.06
CA ILE A 189 -13.49 3.67 -14.17
C ILE A 189 -12.64 3.60 -15.44
N LYS A 190 -11.86 4.64 -15.73
CA LYS A 190 -10.89 4.60 -16.81
C LYS A 190 -9.84 3.49 -16.61
N GLY A 191 -9.41 3.26 -15.36
CA GLY A 191 -8.53 2.15 -15.04
C GLY A 191 -9.15 0.78 -15.36
N LYS A 192 -10.44 0.60 -15.06
CA LYS A 192 -11.20 -0.59 -15.45
C LYS A 192 -11.18 -0.78 -16.98
N GLU A 193 -11.46 0.26 -17.74
CA GLU A 193 -11.49 0.22 -19.21
C GLU A 193 -10.13 -0.16 -19.81
N GLU A 194 -9.02 0.38 -19.27
CA GLU A 194 -7.70 0.18 -19.86
C GLU A 194 -7.05 -1.17 -19.49
N PHE A 195 -7.28 -1.68 -18.29
CA PHE A 195 -6.55 -2.86 -17.79
C PHE A 195 -7.34 -3.76 -16.83
N GLY A 196 -8.63 -3.50 -16.63
CA GLY A 196 -9.50 -4.24 -15.71
C GLY A 196 -9.75 -5.71 -16.07
N ASP A 197 -9.43 -6.13 -17.30
CA ASP A 197 -9.45 -7.53 -17.74
C ASP A 197 -8.17 -8.29 -17.39
N TRP A 198 -7.12 -7.57 -17.00
CA TRP A 198 -5.79 -8.13 -16.74
C TRP A 198 -5.37 -8.01 -15.28
N ALA A 199 -5.75 -6.94 -14.59
CA ALA A 199 -5.48 -6.73 -13.17
C ALA A 199 -6.78 -6.51 -12.40
N CYS A 200 -6.80 -6.95 -11.14
CA CYS A 200 -7.85 -6.56 -10.21
C CYS A 200 -7.64 -5.08 -9.83
N ILE A 201 -8.72 -4.31 -9.74
CA ILE A 201 -8.69 -2.92 -9.30
C ILE A 201 -9.35 -2.78 -7.92
N ARG A 202 -8.81 -1.91 -7.10
CA ARG A 202 -9.24 -1.67 -5.72
C ARG A 202 -9.29 -0.17 -5.43
N GLY A 203 -10.23 0.26 -4.59
CA GLY A 203 -10.42 1.67 -4.25
C GLY A 203 -11.77 2.20 -4.77
N ASN A 204 -11.95 3.49 -5.01
CA ASN A 204 -11.10 4.62 -4.62
C ASN A 204 -11.91 5.62 -3.78
N ILE A 205 -12.81 5.10 -2.93
CA ILE A 205 -13.81 5.92 -2.21
C ILE A 205 -13.08 7.02 -1.42
N PRO A 206 -13.30 8.32 -1.71
CA PRO A 206 -12.49 9.38 -1.13
C PRO A 206 -12.61 9.42 0.39
N GLY A 207 -11.48 9.49 1.10
CA GLY A 207 -11.50 9.63 2.56
C GLY A 207 -12.24 10.89 3.01
N SER A 208 -12.10 11.99 2.26
CA SER A 208 -12.84 13.23 2.51
C SER A 208 -14.36 13.03 2.45
N LEU A 209 -14.85 12.16 1.57
CA LEU A 209 -16.28 11.84 1.47
C LEU A 209 -16.76 11.08 2.72
N LEU A 210 -15.95 10.13 3.22
CA LEU A 210 -16.26 9.38 4.44
C LEU A 210 -16.25 10.27 5.69
N VAL A 211 -15.37 11.28 5.74
CA VAL A 211 -15.24 12.21 6.87
C VAL A 211 -16.33 13.30 6.84
N THR A 212 -16.54 13.93 5.69
CA THR A 212 -17.34 15.17 5.61
C THR A 212 -18.72 14.98 4.98
N GLY A 213 -18.89 13.96 4.14
CA GLY A 213 -20.14 13.70 3.43
C GLY A 213 -21.27 13.18 4.31
N ASN A 214 -22.37 12.83 3.63
CA ASN A 214 -23.52 12.15 4.22
C ASN A 214 -23.72 10.74 3.60
N PRO A 215 -24.52 9.85 4.23
CA PRO A 215 -24.72 8.49 3.76
C PRO A 215 -25.19 8.36 2.30
N GLN A 216 -26.08 9.25 1.83
CA GLN A 216 -26.57 9.21 0.46
C GLN A 216 -25.44 9.51 -0.54
N GLN A 217 -24.61 10.51 -0.26
CA GLN A 217 -23.46 10.85 -1.12
C GLN A 217 -22.46 9.70 -1.21
N VAL A 218 -22.25 8.98 -0.10
CA VAL A 218 -21.40 7.78 -0.07
C VAL A 218 -22.02 6.66 -0.91
N GLU A 219 -23.32 6.38 -0.72
CA GLU A 219 -24.03 5.36 -1.51
C GLU A 219 -23.96 5.68 -3.01
N ASP A 220 -24.24 6.93 -3.40
CA ASP A 220 -24.23 7.37 -4.79
C ASP A 220 -22.85 7.21 -5.43
N TYR A 221 -21.78 7.57 -4.69
CA TYR A 221 -20.41 7.44 -5.18
C TYR A 221 -20.01 5.96 -5.32
N VAL A 222 -20.30 5.12 -4.31
CA VAL A 222 -20.02 3.68 -4.36
C VAL A 222 -20.78 3.03 -5.50
N LYS A 223 -22.08 3.36 -5.67
CA LYS A 223 -22.89 2.87 -6.78
C LYS A 223 -22.29 3.25 -8.13
N LYS A 224 -21.87 4.51 -8.30
CA LYS A 224 -21.20 4.97 -9.52
C LYS A 224 -19.95 4.15 -9.82
N CYS A 225 -19.11 3.89 -8.82
CA CYS A 225 -17.91 3.06 -8.99
C CYS A 225 -18.27 1.62 -9.37
N ILE A 226 -19.26 1.01 -8.70
CA ILE A 226 -19.74 -0.34 -9.02
C ILE A 226 -20.27 -0.39 -10.46
N ASP A 227 -21.17 0.52 -10.85
CA ASP A 227 -21.75 0.57 -12.19
C ASP A 227 -20.67 0.69 -13.28
N GLY A 228 -19.60 1.45 -13.02
CA GLY A 228 -18.49 1.63 -13.96
C GLY A 228 -17.42 0.53 -13.93
N CYS A 229 -17.35 -0.28 -12.87
CA CYS A 229 -16.26 -1.24 -12.65
C CYS A 229 -16.68 -2.71 -12.56
N ALA A 230 -17.98 -3.00 -12.43
CA ALA A 230 -18.47 -4.37 -12.18
C ALA A 230 -18.43 -5.27 -13.43
N GLU A 231 -18.44 -4.75 -14.65
CA GLU A 231 -18.41 -5.62 -15.82
C GLU A 231 -17.12 -6.47 -15.85
N GLY A 232 -17.24 -7.79 -16.10
CA GLY A 232 -16.11 -8.72 -16.12
C GLY A 232 -15.49 -9.04 -14.75
N GLY A 233 -16.00 -8.49 -13.64
CA GLY A 233 -15.46 -8.77 -12.29
C GLY A 233 -14.17 -8.01 -11.97
N GLY A 234 -13.48 -8.43 -10.91
CA GLY A 234 -12.15 -7.89 -10.57
C GLY A 234 -12.13 -6.49 -9.95
N TYR A 235 -13.26 -5.99 -9.45
CA TYR A 235 -13.32 -4.75 -8.67
C TYR A 235 -13.53 -5.03 -7.17
N ILE A 236 -12.66 -4.44 -6.33
CA ILE A 236 -12.76 -4.44 -4.87
C ILE A 236 -13.08 -3.02 -4.41
N VAL A 237 -14.30 -2.81 -3.88
CA VAL A 237 -14.68 -1.53 -3.29
C VAL A 237 -13.86 -1.28 -2.03
N ASP A 238 -13.13 -0.17 -2.00
CA ASP A 238 -12.31 0.22 -0.86
C ASP A 238 -12.08 1.74 -0.83
N GLY A 239 -11.55 2.24 0.28
CA GLY A 239 -11.12 3.63 0.41
C GLY A 239 -10.00 3.99 -0.58
N GLY A 240 -9.98 5.25 -1.01
CA GLY A 240 -8.85 5.86 -1.69
C GLY A 240 -7.73 6.28 -0.74
N VAL A 241 -7.99 6.27 0.57
CA VAL A 241 -6.94 6.30 1.60
C VAL A 241 -6.57 4.86 1.93
N SER A 242 -5.41 4.60 2.52
CA SER A 242 -4.99 3.26 2.96
C SER A 242 -5.90 2.72 4.11
N GLY A 243 -7.17 2.45 3.80
CA GLY A 243 -8.24 2.09 4.73
C GLY A 243 -9.30 3.19 4.90
N ILE A 244 -9.87 3.23 6.10
CA ILE A 244 -10.88 4.20 6.52
C ILE A 244 -10.19 5.24 7.43
N PRO A 245 -10.34 6.56 7.18
CA PRO A 245 -9.79 7.58 8.06
C PRO A 245 -10.34 7.46 9.49
N ASP A 246 -9.53 7.79 10.50
CA ASP A 246 -9.96 7.76 11.91
C ASP A 246 -11.13 8.72 12.18
N GLU A 247 -11.21 9.81 11.40
CA GLU A 247 -12.27 10.81 11.48
C GLU A 247 -13.53 10.44 10.65
N ALA A 248 -13.55 9.28 10.00
CA ALA A 248 -14.70 8.87 9.21
C ALA A 248 -15.96 8.72 10.09
N LYS A 249 -17.09 9.22 9.60
CA LYS A 249 -18.36 9.06 10.29
C LYS A 249 -18.82 7.60 10.22
N PRO A 250 -19.17 6.93 11.33
CA PRO A 250 -19.60 5.53 11.31
C PRO A 250 -20.76 5.25 10.35
N GLU A 251 -21.72 6.16 10.23
CA GLU A 251 -22.85 6.07 9.29
C GLU A 251 -22.41 6.10 7.82
N ASN A 252 -21.32 6.81 7.50
CA ASN A 252 -20.77 6.85 6.14
C ASN A 252 -20.05 5.54 5.82
N VAL A 253 -19.29 4.98 6.76
CA VAL A 253 -18.64 3.67 6.60
C VAL A 253 -19.69 2.56 6.45
N LYS A 254 -20.78 2.66 7.22
CA LYS A 254 -21.93 1.75 7.07
C LYS A 254 -22.58 1.90 5.70
N ALA A 255 -22.83 3.13 5.24
CA ALA A 255 -23.42 3.38 3.92
C ALA A 255 -22.57 2.81 2.78
N MET A 256 -21.23 2.93 2.87
CA MET A 256 -20.32 2.31 1.91
C MET A 256 -20.50 0.79 1.87
N THR A 257 -20.57 0.15 3.04
CA THR A 257 -20.75 -1.30 3.17
C THR A 257 -22.12 -1.75 2.66
N ASP A 258 -23.19 -1.05 3.06
CA ASP A 258 -24.56 -1.35 2.63
C ASP A 258 -24.70 -1.21 1.10
N ALA A 259 -24.07 -0.19 0.50
CA ALA A 259 -24.08 0.02 -0.94
C ALA A 259 -23.42 -1.15 -1.69
N VAL A 260 -22.31 -1.69 -1.19
CA VAL A 260 -21.68 -2.90 -1.74
C VAL A 260 -22.65 -4.08 -1.67
N PHE A 261 -23.32 -4.30 -0.55
CA PHE A 261 -24.31 -5.37 -0.42
C PHE A 261 -25.59 -5.14 -1.21
N LYS A 262 -25.88 -3.92 -1.67
CA LYS A 262 -27.06 -3.61 -2.47
C LYS A 262 -26.79 -3.70 -3.97
N TYR A 263 -25.62 -3.26 -4.42
CA TYR A 263 -25.29 -3.08 -5.83
C TYR A 263 -24.17 -4.01 -6.33
N GLY A 264 -23.33 -4.54 -5.45
CA GLY A 264 -22.11 -5.27 -5.79
C GLY A 264 -22.32 -6.73 -6.23
N PHE A 265 -23.53 -7.13 -6.60
CA PHE A 265 -23.80 -8.48 -7.08
C PHE A 265 -23.56 -8.59 -8.58
N TYR A 266 -22.68 -9.51 -8.96
CA TYR A 266 -22.55 -9.93 -10.35
C TYR A 266 -23.75 -10.80 -10.72
N ARG A 267 -24.59 -10.31 -11.64
CA ARG A 267 -25.64 -11.14 -12.23
C ARG A 267 -24.95 -12.22 -13.05
N LYS A 268 -25.20 -13.48 -12.69
CA LYS A 268 -24.76 -14.65 -13.47
C LYS A 268 -25.49 -14.72 -14.80
#